data_AF-A0AAW9GH31-F1
#
_entry.id   AF-A0AAW9GH31-F1
#
_cell.length_a   1.000
_cell.length_b   1.000
_cell.length_c   1.000
_cell.angle_alpha   90.00
_cell.angle_beta   90.00
_cell.angle_gamma   90.00
#
_symmetry.space_group_name_H-M   'P 1'
#
loop_
_entity.id
_entity.type
_entity.pdbx_description
1 polymer ?
#
loop_
_entity_poly.entity_id
_entity_poly.type
_entity_poly.pdbx_seq_one_letter_code
_entity_poly.pdbx_strand_id
1 'polypeptide(L)'
;MDDRSSRQWKLRQKLRALKTKNNNDTNPLFSECLESLGNETLIFSQEKSQQIAIILMNSFPITVSGRIDWEQIDNQFIASNKEQLISLIRANQLDFDEQIFIIWDNYEIPVVSTNLDKVFQSLVDVDAVRFYYWILDKEYRFVIEINDKELIRIGFR
;
A
#
# COMPACT_ATOMS: atom_id res chain seq x y z
N MET A 1 8.18 46.71 23.60
CA MET A 1 8.28 45.60 22.63
C MET A 1 7.41 45.95 21.44
N ASP A 2 8.00 46.01 20.25
CA ASP A 2 7.28 46.37 19.02
C ASP A 2 6.22 45.30 18.69
N ASP A 3 4.96 45.72 18.51
CA ASP A 3 3.80 44.85 18.26
C ASP A 3 4.02 43.96 17.02
N ARG A 4 4.77 44.47 16.03
CA ARG A 4 5.17 43.72 14.83
C ARG A 4 6.10 42.54 15.16
N SER A 5 7.08 42.76 16.02
CA SER A 5 7.99 41.70 16.51
C SER A 5 7.25 40.62 17.30
N SER A 6 6.24 41.02 18.08
CA SER A 6 5.43 40.10 18.89
C SER A 6 4.53 39.21 18.03
N ARG A 7 3.96 39.76 16.95
CA ARG A 7 3.18 38.99 15.96
C ARG A 7 4.05 38.03 15.16
N GLN A 8 5.23 38.49 14.70
CA GLN A 8 6.19 37.62 13.99
C GLN A 8 6.68 36.47 14.87
N TRP A 9 6.93 36.73 16.16
CA TRP A 9 7.32 35.70 17.11
C TRP A 9 6.20 34.68 17.31
N LYS A 10 4.95 35.11 17.53
CA LYS A 10 3.80 34.20 17.66
C LYS A 10 3.56 33.38 16.38
N LEU A 11 3.71 33.98 15.20
CA LEU A 11 3.59 33.28 13.93
C LEU A 11 4.70 32.22 13.78
N ARG A 12 5.95 32.54 14.15
CA ARG A 12 7.05 31.58 14.16
C ARG A 12 6.83 30.45 15.15
N GLN A 13 6.26 30.72 16.32
CA GLN A 13 5.88 29.67 17.29
C GLN A 13 4.76 28.78 16.75
N LYS A 14 3.74 29.36 16.08
CA LYS A 14 2.69 28.57 15.41
C LYS A 14 3.23 27.73 14.25
N LEU A 15 4.10 28.29 13.41
CA LEU A 15 4.77 27.56 12.33
C LEU A 15 5.68 26.46 12.87
N ARG A 16 6.37 26.70 14.00
CA ARG A 16 7.15 25.67 14.70
C ARG A 16 6.24 24.59 15.28
N ALA A 17 5.14 24.94 15.94
CA ALA A 17 4.18 23.98 16.46
C ALA A 17 3.52 23.15 15.35
N LEU A 18 3.19 23.76 14.21
CA LEU A 18 2.74 23.05 13.02
C LEU A 18 3.84 22.12 12.48
N LYS A 19 5.07 22.61 12.32
CA LYS A 19 6.21 21.77 11.91
C LYS A 19 6.56 20.67 12.91
N THR A 20 6.39 20.88 14.21
CA THR A 20 6.68 19.88 15.26
C THR A 20 5.53 18.88 15.37
N LYS A 21 4.28 19.31 15.16
CA LYS A 21 3.14 18.40 14.97
C LYS A 21 3.33 17.57 13.69
N ASN A 22 3.90 18.18 12.65
CA ASN A 22 4.32 17.51 11.44
C ASN A 22 5.61 16.68 11.57
N ASN A 23 6.49 16.94 12.52
CA ASN A 23 7.67 16.08 12.69
C ASN A 23 7.33 14.72 13.34
N ASN A 24 6.08 14.54 13.80
CA ASN A 24 5.47 13.25 14.12
C ASN A 24 4.49 12.79 13.01
N ASP A 25 4.65 13.31 11.77
CA ASP A 25 3.79 13.12 10.59
C ASP A 25 3.64 11.64 10.22
N THR A 26 2.63 11.00 10.80
CA THR A 26 1.93 9.95 10.08
C THR A 26 0.91 10.66 9.20
N ASN A 27 1.02 10.48 7.87
CA ASN A 27 0.00 10.92 6.91
C ASN A 27 -1.38 10.50 7.46
N PRO A 28 -2.33 11.43 7.69
CA PRO A 28 -3.59 11.09 8.36
C PRO A 28 -4.35 9.98 7.65
N LEU A 29 -4.30 9.94 6.31
CA LEU A 29 -4.91 8.88 5.51
C LEU A 29 -4.22 7.53 5.73
N PHE A 30 -2.90 7.54 5.93
CA PHE A 30 -2.15 6.34 6.27
C PHE A 30 -2.49 5.84 7.68
N SER A 31 -2.65 6.75 8.66
CA SER A 31 -3.10 6.38 10.01
C SER A 31 -4.50 5.76 10.01
N GLU A 32 -5.45 6.38 9.30
CA GLU A 32 -6.82 5.87 9.16
C GLU A 32 -6.83 4.48 8.49
N CYS A 33 -6.00 4.30 7.44
CA CYS A 33 -5.80 3.01 6.80
C CYS A 33 -5.23 1.95 7.76
N LEU A 34 -4.22 2.29 8.58
CA LEU A 34 -3.69 1.33 9.57
C LEU A 34 -4.75 0.94 10.61
N GLU A 35 -5.57 1.88 11.07
CA GLU A 35 -6.66 1.61 11.99
C GLU A 35 -7.69 0.65 11.39
N SER A 36 -8.04 0.82 10.11
CA SER A 36 -9.02 -0.05 9.44
C SER A 36 -8.45 -1.41 9.03
N LEU A 37 -7.17 -1.51 8.67
CA LEU A 37 -6.49 -2.79 8.43
C LEU A 37 -6.34 -3.62 9.71
N GLY A 38 -6.40 -2.98 10.87
CA GLY A 38 -6.49 -3.59 12.18
C GLY A 38 -5.14 -3.83 12.85
N ASN A 39 -5.20 -4.14 14.16
CA ASN A 39 -4.06 -4.14 15.07
C ASN A 39 -2.94 -5.15 14.76
N GLU A 40 -3.22 -6.19 13.98
CA GLU A 40 -2.21 -7.18 13.56
C GLU A 40 -1.39 -6.72 12.34
N THR A 41 -1.71 -5.54 11.79
CA THR A 41 -0.99 -4.97 10.66
C THR A 41 0.45 -4.63 11.05
N LEU A 42 1.40 -5.22 10.35
CA LEU A 42 2.82 -4.95 10.55
C LEU A 42 3.30 -3.87 9.60
N ILE A 43 3.94 -2.84 10.15
CA ILE A 43 4.57 -1.76 9.38
C ILE A 43 6.06 -2.08 9.23
N PHE A 44 6.57 -2.09 7.99
CA PHE A 44 7.98 -2.34 7.73
C PHE A 44 8.81 -1.06 7.78
N SER A 45 10.10 -1.20 8.11
CA SER A 45 11.04 -0.08 8.01
C SER A 45 11.18 0.38 6.56
N GLN A 46 11.69 1.58 6.37
CA GLN A 46 11.93 2.15 5.04
C GLN A 46 12.84 1.25 4.18
N GLU A 47 13.93 0.74 4.76
CA GLU A 47 14.88 -0.13 4.07
C GLU A 47 14.23 -1.45 3.67
N LYS A 48 13.43 -2.05 4.58
CA LYS A 48 12.76 -3.32 4.29
C LYS A 48 11.64 -3.14 3.26
N SER A 49 10.92 -2.01 3.31
CA SER A 49 9.92 -1.62 2.32
C SER A 49 10.53 -1.50 0.92
N GLN A 50 11.69 -0.83 0.80
CA GLN A 50 12.43 -0.74 -0.45
C GLN A 50 12.87 -2.11 -0.98
N GLN A 51 13.35 -3.00 -0.09
CA GLN A 51 13.71 -4.37 -0.49
C GLN A 51 12.50 -5.12 -1.05
N ILE A 52 11.33 -5.02 -0.41
CA ILE A 52 10.09 -5.66 -0.88
C ILE A 52 9.66 -5.09 -2.24
N ALA A 53 9.70 -3.77 -2.42
CA ALA A 53 9.37 -3.14 -3.69
C ALA A 53 10.33 -3.57 -4.82
N ILE A 54 11.64 -3.69 -4.53
CA ILE A 54 12.62 -4.22 -5.50
C ILE A 54 12.30 -5.68 -5.85
N ILE A 55 11.90 -6.50 -4.88
CA ILE A 55 11.49 -7.89 -5.14
C ILE A 55 10.27 -7.92 -6.06
N LEU A 56 9.26 -7.09 -5.83
CA LEU A 56 8.10 -6.97 -6.73
C LEU A 56 8.55 -6.63 -8.16
N MET A 57 9.36 -5.58 -8.33
CA MET A 57 9.83 -5.12 -9.64
C MET A 57 10.72 -6.14 -10.37
N ASN A 58 11.41 -7.00 -9.64
CA ASN A 58 12.23 -8.07 -10.21
C ASN A 58 11.43 -9.36 -10.48
N SER A 59 10.30 -9.56 -9.79
CA SER A 59 9.50 -10.78 -9.88
C SER A 59 8.40 -10.69 -10.94
N PHE A 60 7.93 -9.47 -11.23
CA PHE A 60 6.88 -9.21 -12.20
C PHE A 60 7.36 -8.18 -13.23
N PRO A 61 6.93 -8.30 -14.50
CA PRO A 61 7.32 -7.36 -15.53
C PRO A 61 6.73 -5.97 -15.22
N ILE A 62 7.55 -4.92 -15.37
CA ILE A 62 7.18 -3.53 -15.05
C ILE A 62 7.32 -2.67 -16.31
N THR A 63 6.29 -1.88 -16.61
CA THR A 63 6.32 -0.91 -17.70
C THR A 63 7.28 0.24 -17.40
N VAL A 64 7.64 1.01 -18.43
CA VAL A 64 8.43 2.26 -18.24
C VAL A 64 7.72 3.26 -17.32
N SER A 65 6.39 3.21 -17.22
CA SER A 65 5.60 4.05 -16.31
C SER A 65 5.55 3.54 -14.87
N GLY A 66 6.24 2.44 -14.54
CA GLY A 66 6.28 1.88 -13.19
C GLY A 66 5.00 1.15 -12.78
N ARG A 67 4.28 0.55 -13.74
CA ARG A 67 3.10 -0.30 -13.50
C ARG A 67 3.40 -1.75 -13.85
N ILE A 68 2.61 -2.69 -13.32
CA ILE A 68 2.72 -4.09 -13.77
C ILE A 68 2.39 -4.14 -15.27
N ASP A 69 3.30 -4.72 -16.05
CA ASP A 69 3.08 -5.01 -17.46
C ASP A 69 2.31 -6.31 -17.60
N TRP A 70 1.00 -6.20 -17.45
CA TRP A 70 0.08 -7.33 -17.50
C TRP A 70 0.13 -8.08 -18.83
N GLU A 71 0.52 -7.45 -19.94
CA GLU A 71 0.62 -8.15 -21.25
C GLU A 71 1.77 -9.16 -21.28
N GLN A 72 2.74 -9.04 -20.37
CA GLN A 72 3.90 -9.91 -20.25
C GLN A 72 3.73 -11.00 -19.16
N ILE A 73 2.56 -11.08 -18.51
CA ILE A 73 2.25 -12.12 -17.53
C ILE A 73 1.34 -13.17 -18.18
N ASP A 74 1.90 -14.34 -18.48
CA ASP A 74 1.16 -15.45 -19.10
C ASP A 74 0.05 -15.98 -18.18
N ASN A 75 0.37 -16.22 -16.91
CA ASN A 75 -0.56 -16.78 -15.94
C ASN A 75 -1.30 -15.68 -15.15
N GLN A 76 -2.11 -14.90 -15.86
CA GLN A 76 -2.95 -13.85 -15.28
C GLN A 76 -4.45 -14.15 -15.39
N PHE A 77 -5.21 -13.66 -14.42
CA PHE A 77 -6.66 -13.78 -14.39
C PHE A 77 -7.31 -12.49 -13.93
N ILE A 78 -8.61 -12.38 -14.24
CA ILE A 78 -9.47 -11.33 -13.73
C ILE A 78 -10.51 -11.98 -12.81
N ALA A 79 -10.58 -11.49 -11.58
CA ALA A 79 -11.63 -11.84 -10.63
C ALA A 79 -12.66 -10.71 -10.56
N SER A 80 -13.95 -11.08 -10.50
CA SER A 80 -15.06 -10.15 -10.35
C SER A 80 -15.36 -9.80 -8.90
N ASN A 81 -14.83 -10.58 -7.94
CA ASN A 81 -14.98 -10.36 -6.51
C ASN A 81 -13.88 -11.10 -5.74
N LYS A 82 -13.86 -10.87 -4.43
CA LYS A 82 -12.94 -11.50 -3.49
C LYS A 82 -13.05 -13.03 -3.47
N GLU A 83 -14.25 -13.59 -3.50
CA GLU A 83 -14.45 -15.05 -3.43
C GLU A 83 -13.84 -15.76 -4.64
N GLN A 84 -14.01 -15.18 -5.83
CA GLN A 84 -13.39 -15.66 -7.06
C GLN A 84 -11.87 -15.49 -7.01
N LEU A 85 -11.37 -14.37 -6.51
CA LEU A 85 -9.93 -14.15 -6.32
C LEU A 85 -9.33 -15.24 -5.43
N ILE A 86 -9.91 -15.51 -4.26
CA ILE A 86 -9.44 -16.54 -3.33
C ILE A 86 -9.48 -17.92 -3.99
N SER A 87 -10.52 -18.21 -4.78
CA SER A 87 -10.62 -19.47 -5.52
C SER A 87 -9.51 -19.62 -6.55
N LEU A 88 -9.18 -18.55 -7.29
CA LEU A 88 -8.06 -18.53 -8.25
C LEU A 88 -6.71 -18.70 -7.55
N ILE A 89 -6.51 -18.04 -6.41
CA ILE A 89 -5.29 -18.19 -5.61
C ILE A 89 -5.14 -19.63 -5.15
N ARG A 90 -6.17 -20.22 -4.52
CA ARG A 90 -6.10 -21.59 -3.98
C ARG A 90 -5.96 -22.65 -5.08
N ALA A 91 -6.44 -22.38 -6.30
CA ALA A 91 -6.22 -23.25 -7.45
C ALA A 91 -4.74 -23.28 -7.92
N ASN A 92 -3.98 -22.22 -7.66
CA ASN A 92 -2.56 -22.10 -8.04
C ASN A 92 -1.60 -22.27 -6.85
N GLN A 93 -2.05 -22.00 -5.62
CA GLN A 93 -1.27 -21.93 -4.38
C GLN A 93 -2.09 -22.51 -3.22
N LEU A 94 -1.98 -23.83 -3.01
CA LEU A 94 -2.82 -24.58 -2.06
C LEU A 94 -2.61 -24.19 -0.58
N ASP A 95 -1.45 -23.66 -0.24
CA ASP A 95 -1.01 -23.32 1.12
C ASP A 95 -1.07 -21.82 1.43
N PHE A 96 -1.80 -21.03 0.62
CA PHE A 96 -1.95 -19.61 0.85
C PHE A 96 -2.63 -19.31 2.19
N ASP A 97 -1.92 -18.60 3.07
CA ASP A 97 -2.33 -18.26 4.44
C ASP A 97 -3.02 -16.89 4.56
N GLU A 98 -3.36 -16.30 3.40
CA GLU A 98 -4.00 -14.99 3.27
C GLU A 98 -3.16 -13.80 3.75
N GLN A 99 -1.91 -13.99 4.15
CA GLN A 99 -1.00 -12.90 4.46
C GLN A 99 -0.45 -12.27 3.18
N ILE A 100 -0.46 -10.95 3.13
CA ILE A 100 -0.02 -10.17 1.97
C ILE A 100 0.81 -8.97 2.41
N PHE A 101 1.52 -8.38 1.46
CA PHE A 101 2.07 -7.02 1.54
C PHE A 101 1.17 -6.06 0.77
N ILE A 102 1.02 -4.82 1.26
CA ILE A 102 0.49 -3.69 0.50
C ILE A 102 1.65 -2.74 0.19
N ILE A 103 1.84 -2.42 -1.08
CA ILE A 103 2.94 -1.62 -1.58
C ILE A 103 2.36 -0.47 -2.38
N TRP A 104 2.47 0.77 -1.88
CA TRP A 104 2.04 1.97 -2.61
C TRP A 104 3.12 2.45 -3.58
N ASP A 105 2.73 3.20 -4.61
CA ASP A 105 3.63 3.76 -5.63
C ASP A 105 4.50 4.95 -5.16
N ASN A 106 4.58 5.17 -3.84
CA ASN A 106 5.39 6.20 -3.21
C ASN A 106 6.36 5.57 -2.20
N TYR A 107 7.65 5.74 -2.43
CA TYR A 107 8.70 5.18 -1.58
C TYR A 107 8.67 5.70 -0.15
N GLU A 108 8.09 6.86 0.15
CA GLU A 108 8.02 7.44 1.50
C GLU A 108 6.93 6.77 2.36
N ILE A 109 6.05 5.99 1.74
CA ILE A 109 4.99 5.26 2.44
C ILE A 109 5.51 3.85 2.72
N PRO A 110 5.57 3.43 4.00
CA PRO A 110 6.11 2.13 4.33
C PRO A 110 5.19 1.03 3.80
N VAL A 111 5.80 -0.08 3.41
CA VAL A 111 5.06 -1.31 3.10
C VAL A 111 4.43 -1.81 4.40
N VAL A 112 3.19 -2.26 4.29
CA VAL A 112 2.49 -2.92 5.41
C VAL A 112 2.18 -4.36 5.07
N SER A 113 1.97 -5.16 6.10
CA SER A 113 1.51 -6.54 5.98
C SER A 113 0.27 -6.76 6.80
N THR A 114 -0.69 -7.45 6.22
CA THR A 114 -1.94 -7.79 6.87
C THR A 114 -2.56 -9.00 6.15
N ASN A 115 -3.77 -9.36 6.57
CA ASN A 115 -4.56 -10.39 5.92
C ASN A 115 -5.37 -9.81 4.73
N LEU A 116 -5.50 -10.58 3.65
CA LEU A 116 -6.20 -10.19 2.43
C LEU A 116 -7.67 -9.78 2.69
N ASP A 117 -8.36 -10.44 3.62
CA ASP A 117 -9.73 -10.09 4.01
C ASP A 117 -9.83 -8.68 4.58
N LYS A 118 -8.81 -8.26 5.34
CA LYS A 118 -8.74 -6.90 5.90
C LYS A 118 -8.56 -5.85 4.82
N VAL A 119 -7.78 -6.16 3.78
CA VAL A 119 -7.64 -5.26 2.63
C VAL A 119 -9.00 -5.02 1.97
N PHE A 120 -9.76 -6.08 1.69
CA PHE A 120 -11.10 -5.96 1.09
C PHE A 120 -12.11 -5.22 1.97
N GLN A 121 -12.01 -5.37 3.31
CA GLN A 121 -12.85 -4.62 4.26
C GLN A 121 -12.52 -3.13 4.31
N SER A 122 -11.31 -2.76 3.91
CA SER A 122 -10.73 -1.43 4.12
C SER A 122 -10.27 -0.76 2.81
N LEU A 123 -10.79 -1.19 1.65
CA LEU A 123 -10.37 -0.67 0.34
C LEU A 123 -10.46 0.85 0.23
N VAL A 124 -11.52 1.45 0.78
CA VAL A 124 -11.70 2.91 0.79
C VAL A 124 -10.53 3.62 1.44
N ASP A 125 -10.03 3.10 2.56
CA ASP A 125 -8.91 3.72 3.27
C ASP A 125 -7.57 3.40 2.58
N VAL A 126 -7.41 2.20 2.01
CA VAL A 126 -6.23 1.82 1.23
C VAL A 126 -6.07 2.70 -0.02
N ASP A 127 -7.16 2.92 -0.76
CA ASP A 127 -7.23 3.79 -1.94
C ASP A 127 -6.96 5.26 -1.58
N ALA A 128 -7.43 5.69 -0.40
CA ALA A 128 -7.23 7.05 0.09
C ALA A 128 -5.75 7.37 0.37
N VAL A 129 -4.94 6.38 0.77
CA VAL A 129 -3.50 6.58 1.02
C VAL A 129 -2.78 7.03 -0.25
N ARG A 130 -2.91 6.26 -1.33
CA ARG A 130 -2.44 6.57 -2.69
C ARG A 130 -3.25 5.81 -3.72
N PHE A 131 -3.38 6.45 -4.88
CA PHE A 131 -4.15 5.95 -6.00
C PHE A 131 -3.62 4.64 -6.59
N TYR A 132 -2.31 4.42 -6.55
CA TYR A 132 -1.72 3.18 -7.06
C TYR A 132 -1.02 2.43 -5.95
N TYR A 133 -1.38 1.16 -5.84
CA TYR A 133 -0.77 0.20 -4.95
C TYR A 133 -0.89 -1.20 -5.53
N TRP A 134 -0.07 -2.09 -5.02
CA TRP A 134 -0.07 -3.50 -5.36
C TRP A 134 -0.17 -4.33 -4.09
N ILE A 135 -0.90 -5.43 -4.19
CA ILE A 135 -0.98 -6.43 -3.14
C ILE A 135 -0.11 -7.61 -3.57
N LEU A 136 0.87 -7.97 -2.76
CA LEU A 136 1.88 -8.97 -3.08
C LEU A 136 1.83 -10.10 -2.06
N ASP A 137 1.82 -11.35 -2.53
CA ASP A 137 1.98 -12.52 -1.67
C ASP A 137 3.28 -12.47 -0.85
N LYS A 138 3.25 -13.00 0.37
CA LYS A 138 4.42 -13.00 1.27
C LYS A 138 5.62 -13.76 0.74
N GLU A 139 5.34 -14.82 -0.01
CA GLU A 139 6.34 -15.66 -0.68
C GLU A 139 6.61 -15.18 -2.12
N TYR A 140 6.06 -14.01 -2.49
CA TYR A 140 6.25 -13.35 -3.79
C TYR A 140 5.76 -14.17 -4.98
N ARG A 141 4.75 -15.02 -4.79
CA ARG A 141 4.25 -15.96 -5.80
C ARG A 141 3.23 -15.35 -6.75
N PHE A 142 2.52 -14.33 -6.31
CA PHE A 142 1.56 -13.60 -7.15
C PHE A 142 1.44 -12.14 -6.74
N VAL A 143 0.99 -11.32 -7.68
CA VAL A 143 0.67 -9.90 -7.48
C VAL A 143 -0.79 -9.64 -7.86
N ILE A 144 -1.45 -8.78 -7.10
CA ILE A 144 -2.81 -8.33 -7.35
C ILE A 144 -2.82 -6.81 -7.52
N GLU A 145 -3.60 -6.35 -8.48
CA GLU A 145 -3.95 -4.94 -8.68
C GLU A 145 -5.47 -4.82 -8.71
N ILE A 146 -5.99 -3.84 -7.97
CA ILE A 146 -7.40 -3.47 -7.96
C ILE A 146 -7.48 -2.08 -8.58
N ASN A 147 -8.32 -1.90 -9.59
CA ASN A 147 -8.49 -0.60 -10.25
C ASN A 147 -9.84 0.04 -9.92
N ASP A 148 -10.01 1.30 -10.33
CA ASP A 148 -11.20 2.14 -10.07
C ASP A 148 -12.55 1.54 -10.51
N LYS A 149 -12.55 0.48 -11.33
CA LYS A 149 -13.75 -0.24 -11.76
C LYS A 149 -14.01 -1.50 -10.94
N GLU A 150 -13.33 -1.63 -9.79
CA GLU A 150 -13.32 -2.81 -8.92
C GLU A 150 -12.89 -4.09 -9.65
N LEU A 151 -12.17 -3.93 -10.77
CA LEU A 151 -11.65 -5.07 -11.50
C LEU A 151 -10.36 -5.54 -10.82
N ILE A 152 -10.42 -6.76 -10.29
CA ILE A 152 -9.32 -7.37 -9.57
C ILE A 152 -8.53 -8.20 -10.57
N ARG A 153 -7.29 -7.80 -10.85
CA ARG A 153 -6.38 -8.57 -11.69
C ARG A 153 -5.34 -9.24 -10.83
N ILE A 154 -5.05 -10.50 -11.10
CA ILE A 154 -4.03 -11.29 -10.42
C ILE A 154 -3.09 -11.90 -11.44
N GLY A 155 -1.80 -11.88 -11.15
CA GLY A 155 -0.75 -12.50 -11.96
C GLY A 155 0.09 -13.43 -11.10
N PHE A 156 0.25 -14.67 -11.55
CA PHE A 156 1.07 -15.68 -10.89
C PHE A 156 2.43 -15.78 -11.57
N ARG A 157 3.45 -16.11 -10.78
CA ARG A 157 4.78 -16.49 -11.26
C ARG A 157 4.86 -18.00 -11.54
#